data_AF-A0A225VY22-F1
#
_entry.id   AF-A0A225VY22-F1
#
_cell.length_a   1.000
_cell.length_b   1.000
_cell.length_c   1.000
_cell.angle_alpha   90.00
_cell.angle_beta   90.00
_cell.angle_gamma   90.00
#
_symmetry.space_group_name_H-M   'P 1'
#
loop_
_entity.id
_entity.type
_entity.pdbx_description
1 polymer ?
#
loop_
_entity_poly.entity_id
_entity_poly.type
_entity_poly.pdbx_seq_one_letter_code
_entity_poly.pdbx_strand_id
1 'polypeptide(L)'
;MQHNDAAHDGVIDEHSDTHQNAPQTLSLVNERFSRATADFHIPDTSLMTAWEHWCCGDPSGQIGPYRFLQWRDLSSSKKRKTLSNYRCMMMEIQTKIPHCSWISAPTIEQARKILQSVLAKLPVSDVTPKKRQRRKDQLKWSTALNVIRANRRVSARTG
;
A
#
# COMPACT_ATOMS: atom_id res chain seq x y z
N MET A 1 55.24 19.39 -27.71
CA MET A 1 54.51 19.39 -26.43
C MET A 1 53.50 20.52 -26.49
N GLN A 2 52.30 20.23 -26.98
CA GLN A 2 51.17 21.14 -26.99
C GLN A 2 50.08 20.44 -26.19
N HIS A 3 49.71 21.06 -25.08
CA HIS A 3 48.69 20.57 -24.15
C HIS A 3 47.32 20.69 -24.81
N ASN A 4 46.64 19.56 -24.94
CA ASN A 4 45.22 19.50 -25.25
C ASN A 4 44.46 19.54 -23.92
N ASP A 5 43.91 20.70 -23.58
CA ASP A 5 42.87 20.82 -22.57
C ASP A 5 41.51 20.81 -23.28
N ALA A 6 40.82 19.67 -23.22
CA ALA A 6 39.37 19.62 -23.45
C ALA A 6 38.77 18.33 -22.90
N ALA A 7 37.84 18.55 -21.96
CA ALA A 7 36.69 17.71 -21.63
C ALA A 7 36.95 16.32 -21.03
N HIS A 8 36.76 16.21 -19.72
CA HIS A 8 35.88 15.22 -19.10
C HIS A 8 35.59 15.68 -17.67
N ASP A 9 34.43 16.29 -17.45
CA ASP A 9 33.83 16.28 -16.12
C ASP A 9 32.38 15.85 -16.31
N GLY A 10 32.12 14.63 -15.88
CA GLY A 10 30.82 13.99 -16.00
C GLY A 10 30.15 13.95 -14.65
N VAL A 11 28.82 14.13 -14.68
CA VAL A 11 27.85 13.63 -13.69
C VAL A 11 28.01 14.32 -12.32
N ILE A 12 26.99 14.92 -11.70
CA ILE A 12 25.91 14.22 -10.99
C ILE A 12 24.69 15.13 -10.92
N ASP A 13 23.61 14.75 -11.61
CA ASP A 13 22.28 15.29 -11.33
C ASP A 13 21.71 14.46 -10.18
N GLU A 14 22.06 14.81 -8.94
CA GLU A 14 21.41 14.27 -7.73
C GLU A 14 20.00 14.85 -7.61
N HIS A 15 19.06 14.28 -8.37
CA HIS A 15 17.65 14.33 -8.00
C HIS A 15 17.44 13.40 -6.80
N SER A 16 17.83 13.89 -5.62
CA SER A 16 17.48 13.32 -4.32
C SER A 16 15.99 13.57 -4.05
N ASP A 17 15.13 12.80 -4.72
CA ASP A 17 13.71 12.67 -4.36
C ASP A 17 13.61 11.93 -3.03
N THR A 18 13.82 12.70 -1.96
CA THR A 18 13.68 12.27 -0.58
C THR A 18 12.19 12.26 -0.26
N HIS A 19 11.44 11.30 -0.83
CA HIS A 19 10.06 11.02 -0.43
C HIS A 19 10.07 10.27 0.91
N GLN A 20 10.37 11.01 1.98
CA GLN A 20 10.24 10.58 3.36
C GLN A 20 8.78 10.23 3.67
N ASN A 21 8.60 9.18 4.49
CA ASN A 21 7.30 8.74 4.99
C ASN A 21 6.50 9.90 5.59
N ALA A 22 5.16 9.87 5.44
CA ALA A 22 4.32 10.89 6.05
C ALA A 22 4.52 10.89 7.59
N PRO A 23 4.79 12.06 8.21
CA PRO A 23 4.95 12.15 9.65
C PRO A 23 3.68 11.64 10.34
N GLN A 24 3.86 10.82 11.38
CA GLN A 24 2.75 10.37 12.22
C GLN A 24 2.34 11.51 13.17
N THR A 25 1.41 12.34 12.73
CA THR A 25 0.81 13.37 13.59
C THR A 25 -0.29 12.75 14.44
N LEU A 26 -0.16 12.84 15.77
CA LEU A 26 -1.23 12.48 16.69
C LEU A 26 -2.22 13.64 16.78
N SER A 27 -3.48 13.37 16.46
CA SER A 27 -4.58 14.32 16.62
C SER A 27 -5.27 14.10 17.96
N LEU A 28 -5.65 15.19 18.65
CA LEU A 28 -6.47 15.09 19.86
C LEU A 28 -7.94 14.95 19.45
N VAL A 29 -8.50 13.76 19.61
CA VAL A 29 -9.91 13.46 19.29
C VAL A 29 -10.57 12.89 20.54
N ASN A 30 -11.66 13.51 21.00
CA ASN A 30 -12.38 13.13 22.21
C ASN A 30 -11.43 12.93 23.41
N GLU A 31 -10.55 13.93 23.65
CA GLU A 31 -9.57 13.93 24.75
C GLU A 31 -8.53 12.78 24.69
N ARG A 32 -8.37 12.12 23.54
CA ARG A 32 -7.38 11.06 23.33
C ARG A 32 -6.51 11.36 22.12
N PHE A 33 -5.23 11.03 22.23
CA PHE A 33 -4.33 11.02 21.08
C PHE A 33 -4.74 9.88 20.13
N SER A 34 -5.14 10.24 18.93
CA SER A 34 -5.52 9.32 17.86
C SER A 34 -4.67 9.54 16.61
N ARG A 35 -4.34 8.45 15.92
CA ARG A 35 -3.60 8.46 14.65
C ARG A 35 -4.45 8.89 13.45
N ALA A 36 -5.73 9.16 13.67
CA ALA A 36 -6.65 9.60 12.64
C ALA A 36 -7.68 10.58 13.20
N THR A 37 -8.14 11.51 12.36
CA THR A 37 -9.20 12.45 12.71
C THR A 37 -10.56 11.72 12.84
N ALA A 38 -11.53 12.33 13.53
CA ALA A 38 -12.86 11.72 13.74
C ALA A 38 -13.57 11.37 12.41
N ASP A 39 -13.34 12.18 11.38
CA ASP A 39 -13.95 12.04 10.05
C ASP A 39 -13.16 11.15 9.10
N PHE A 40 -11.96 10.72 9.50
CA PHE A 40 -11.14 9.83 8.71
C PHE A 40 -11.89 8.58 8.27
N HIS A 41 -11.70 8.22 7.01
CA HIS A 41 -12.18 6.98 6.43
C HIS A 41 -11.09 6.44 5.51
N ILE A 42 -11.02 5.11 5.44
CA ILE A 42 -10.12 4.45 4.51
C ILE A 42 -10.72 4.58 3.11
N PRO A 43 -10.01 5.19 2.15
CA PRO A 43 -10.54 5.42 0.83
C PRO A 43 -10.58 4.11 0.02
N ASP A 44 -11.55 4.00 -0.88
CA ASP A 44 -11.70 2.85 -1.77
C ASP A 44 -10.88 3.05 -3.07
N THR A 45 -9.56 3.06 -2.91
CA THR A 45 -8.57 3.32 -3.96
C THR A 45 -8.08 2.05 -4.65
N SER A 46 -7.24 2.23 -5.67
CA SER A 46 -6.51 1.14 -6.31
C SER A 46 -5.68 0.34 -5.30
N LEU A 47 -5.38 -0.92 -5.62
CA LEU A 47 -4.57 -1.77 -4.76
C LEU A 47 -3.17 -1.20 -4.57
N MET A 48 -2.61 -0.56 -5.60
CA MET A 48 -1.32 0.14 -5.52
C MET A 48 -1.38 1.28 -4.49
N THR A 49 -2.32 2.21 -4.65
CA THR A 49 -2.48 3.35 -3.74
C THR A 49 -2.79 2.90 -2.31
N ALA A 50 -3.60 1.85 -2.15
CA ALA A 50 -3.87 1.29 -0.84
C ALA A 50 -2.60 0.70 -0.18
N TRP A 51 -1.77 0.02 -0.96
CA TRP A 51 -0.50 -0.48 -0.46
C TRP A 51 0.47 0.65 -0.08
N GLU A 52 0.52 1.72 -0.87
CA GLU A 52 1.27 2.94 -0.53
C GLU A 52 0.78 3.52 0.79
N HIS A 53 -0.53 3.67 1.01
CA HIS A 53 -1.06 4.16 2.29
C HIS A 53 -0.75 3.22 3.47
N TRP A 54 -0.72 1.91 3.24
CA TRP A 54 -0.33 0.94 4.26
C TRP A 54 1.13 1.11 4.71
N CYS A 55 2.01 1.41 3.75
CA CYS A 55 3.45 1.48 3.90
C CYS A 55 3.97 2.88 4.30
N CYS A 56 3.46 3.92 3.66
CA CYS A 56 4.01 5.28 3.73
C CYS A 56 3.02 6.28 4.35
N GLY A 57 1.73 5.94 4.39
CA GLY A 57 0.67 6.80 4.87
C GLY A 57 0.05 7.65 3.76
N ASP A 58 -0.68 8.67 4.15
CA ASP A 58 -1.30 9.66 3.29
C ASP A 58 -0.81 11.06 3.70
N PRO A 59 0.15 11.64 2.96
CA PRO A 59 0.64 12.99 3.22
C PRO A 59 -0.47 14.04 3.12
N SER A 60 -1.43 13.86 2.20
CA SER A 60 -2.50 14.85 1.96
C SER A 60 -3.47 14.93 3.12
N GLY A 61 -3.79 13.79 3.72
CA GLY A 61 -4.60 13.70 4.95
C GLY A 61 -3.81 13.85 6.24
N GLN A 62 -2.48 14.05 6.17
CA GLN A 62 -1.56 14.01 7.33
C GLN A 62 -1.73 12.74 8.19
N ILE A 63 -2.01 11.62 7.55
CA ILE A 63 -2.17 10.32 8.21
C ILE A 63 -0.90 9.53 7.99
N GLY A 64 -0.27 9.06 9.06
CA GLY A 64 0.87 8.15 8.94
C GLY A 64 0.49 6.78 8.36
N PRO A 65 1.43 5.84 8.26
CA PRO A 65 1.17 4.56 7.63
C PRO A 65 -0.01 3.79 8.24
N TYR A 66 -0.94 3.35 7.39
CA TYR A 66 -2.21 2.79 7.83
C TYR A 66 -2.04 1.48 8.62
N ARG A 67 -0.88 0.81 8.50
CA ARG A 67 -0.54 -0.37 9.33
C ARG A 67 -0.62 -0.09 10.82
N PHE A 68 -0.37 1.15 11.24
CA PHE A 68 -0.39 1.56 12.64
C PHE A 68 -1.75 2.01 13.17
N LEU A 69 -2.74 2.23 12.30
CA LEU A 69 -4.11 2.58 12.74
C LEU A 69 -4.63 1.51 13.72
N GLN A 70 -5.53 1.84 14.62
CA GLN A 70 -6.16 0.86 15.50
C GLN A 70 -7.67 1.00 15.43
N TRP A 71 -8.39 -0.01 15.91
CA TRP A 71 -9.85 0.04 15.96
C TRP A 71 -10.35 1.24 16.80
N ARG A 72 -9.57 1.65 17.81
CA ARG A 72 -9.85 2.81 18.69
C ARG A 72 -9.73 4.15 17.95
N ASP A 73 -8.95 4.19 16.86
CA ASP A 73 -8.79 5.40 16.04
C ASP A 73 -10.02 5.66 15.14
N LEU A 74 -11.03 4.78 15.17
CA LEU A 74 -12.19 4.84 14.28
C LEU A 74 -13.50 4.91 15.06
N SER A 75 -14.22 6.01 14.85
CA SER A 75 -15.45 6.36 15.58
C SER A 75 -16.57 5.33 15.40
N SER A 76 -16.79 4.82 14.19
CA SER A 76 -17.93 3.92 13.90
C SER A 76 -17.54 2.47 13.64
N SER A 77 -18.46 1.54 13.95
CA SER A 77 -18.31 0.11 13.65
C SER A 77 -18.12 -0.17 12.16
N LYS A 78 -18.75 0.63 11.29
CA LYS A 78 -18.56 0.54 9.83
C LYS A 78 -17.12 0.85 9.44
N LYS A 79 -16.54 1.95 9.95
CA LYS A 79 -15.14 2.32 9.71
C LYS A 79 -14.20 1.22 10.22
N ARG A 80 -14.44 0.69 11.43
CA ARG A 80 -13.65 -0.41 12.01
C ARG A 80 -13.70 -1.67 11.14
N LYS A 81 -14.87 -2.06 10.63
CA LYS A 81 -15.01 -3.19 9.69
C LYS A 81 -14.24 -2.97 8.40
N THR A 82 -14.25 -1.75 7.87
CA THR A 82 -13.44 -1.38 6.70
C THR A 82 -11.95 -1.55 6.99
N LEU A 83 -11.45 -1.09 8.15
CA LEU A 83 -10.06 -1.29 8.55
C LEU A 83 -9.69 -2.76 8.69
N SER A 84 -10.56 -3.59 9.26
CA SER A 84 -10.33 -5.04 9.33
C SER A 84 -10.22 -5.67 7.94
N ASN A 85 -11.12 -5.31 7.01
CA ASN A 85 -11.02 -5.79 5.62
C ASN A 85 -9.74 -5.30 4.94
N TYR A 86 -9.40 -4.03 5.12
CA TYR A 86 -8.18 -3.43 4.58
C TYR A 86 -6.94 -4.19 5.05
N ARG A 87 -6.85 -4.43 6.37
CA ARG A 87 -5.80 -5.25 6.97
C ARG A 87 -5.72 -6.62 6.35
N CYS A 88 -6.84 -7.32 6.21
CA CYS A 88 -6.84 -8.63 5.57
C CYS A 88 -6.17 -8.56 4.19
N MET A 89 -6.54 -7.59 3.35
CA MET A 89 -5.94 -7.44 2.03
C MET A 89 -4.45 -7.12 2.08
N MET A 90 -4.02 -6.22 2.95
CA MET A 90 -2.60 -5.87 3.08
C MET A 90 -1.77 -7.03 3.64
N MET A 91 -2.34 -7.85 4.53
CA MET A 91 -1.71 -9.09 5.02
C MET A 91 -1.60 -10.15 3.92
N GLU A 92 -2.57 -10.25 3.00
CA GLU A 92 -2.42 -11.11 1.81
C GLU A 92 -1.20 -10.73 0.97
N ILE A 93 -0.88 -9.43 0.90
CA ILE A 93 0.33 -8.96 0.22
C ILE A 93 1.56 -9.30 1.07
N GLN A 94 1.58 -8.91 2.35
CA GLN A 94 2.73 -9.10 3.25
C GLN A 94 3.17 -10.56 3.36
N THR A 95 2.22 -11.48 3.43
CA THR A 95 2.52 -12.92 3.53
C THR A 95 3.17 -13.51 2.27
N LYS A 96 3.12 -12.80 1.13
CA LYS A 96 3.80 -13.21 -0.12
C LYS A 96 5.16 -12.54 -0.32
N ILE A 97 5.51 -11.58 0.53
CA ILE A 97 6.83 -10.93 0.52
C ILE A 97 7.83 -11.88 1.19
N PRO A 98 8.99 -12.17 0.57
CA PRO A 98 10.04 -12.94 1.23
C PRO A 98 10.49 -12.27 2.54
N HIS A 99 10.77 -13.06 3.58
CA HIS A 99 11.08 -12.54 4.93
C HIS A 99 12.21 -11.50 4.95
N CYS A 100 13.25 -11.66 4.12
CA CYS A 100 14.39 -10.74 4.06
C CYS A 100 14.17 -9.53 3.14
N SER A 101 13.01 -9.42 2.48
CA SER A 101 12.72 -8.36 1.51
C SER A 101 11.76 -7.30 2.07
N TRP A 102 11.28 -7.45 3.31
CA TRP A 102 10.46 -6.44 3.95
C TRP A 102 11.30 -5.26 4.43
N ILE A 103 10.87 -4.05 4.06
CA ILE A 103 11.45 -2.80 4.53
C ILE A 103 10.48 -2.22 5.56
N SER A 104 10.98 -1.89 6.77
CA SER A 104 10.13 -1.43 7.87
C SER A 104 9.44 -0.08 7.60
N ALA A 105 10.12 0.81 6.87
CA ALA A 105 9.66 2.16 6.55
C ALA A 105 10.01 2.50 5.08
N PRO A 106 9.39 1.83 4.10
CA PRO A 106 9.75 1.99 2.69
C PRO A 106 9.31 3.36 2.15
N THR A 107 10.02 3.87 1.15
CA THR A 107 9.51 4.99 0.32
C THR A 107 8.33 4.54 -0.55
N ILE A 108 7.63 5.48 -1.19
CA ILE A 108 6.53 5.17 -2.09
C ILE A 108 7.00 4.26 -3.23
N GLU A 109 8.16 4.54 -3.82
CA GLU A 109 8.76 3.76 -4.91
C GLU A 109 9.12 2.35 -4.44
N GLN A 110 9.68 2.23 -3.24
CA GLN A 110 9.98 0.93 -2.64
C GLN A 110 8.70 0.15 -2.37
N ALA A 111 7.65 0.78 -1.84
CA ALA A 111 6.35 0.15 -1.63
C ALA A 111 5.76 -0.35 -2.95
N ARG A 112 5.80 0.45 -4.02
CA ARG A 112 5.36 0.06 -5.37
C ARG A 112 6.10 -1.17 -5.88
N LYS A 113 7.45 -1.16 -5.80
CA LYS A 113 8.31 -2.28 -6.22
C LYS A 113 7.99 -3.56 -5.44
N ILE A 114 7.81 -3.44 -4.12
CA ILE A 114 7.41 -4.56 -3.26
C ILE A 114 6.09 -5.16 -3.76
N LEU A 115 5.05 -4.35 -3.99
CA LEU A 115 3.76 -4.86 -4.47
C LEU A 115 3.92 -5.54 -5.83
N GLN A 116 4.58 -4.88 -6.80
CA GLN A 116 4.78 -5.43 -8.15
C GLN A 116 5.44 -6.81 -8.10
N SER A 117 6.43 -7.00 -7.24
CA SER A 117 7.13 -8.29 -7.07
C SER A 117 6.23 -9.44 -6.59
N VAL A 118 5.10 -9.13 -5.93
CA VAL A 118 4.19 -10.14 -5.37
C VAL A 118 2.83 -10.21 -6.07
N LEU A 119 2.52 -9.28 -7.00
CA LEU A 119 1.24 -9.26 -7.73
C LEU A 119 0.93 -10.58 -8.43
N ALA A 120 1.94 -11.21 -9.05
CA ALA A 120 1.79 -12.51 -9.72
C ALA A 120 1.42 -13.64 -8.74
N LYS A 121 1.83 -13.53 -7.47
CA LYS A 121 1.58 -14.52 -6.41
C LYS A 121 0.24 -14.32 -5.71
N LEU A 122 -0.47 -13.23 -5.98
CA LEU A 122 -1.79 -12.98 -5.40
C LEU A 122 -2.84 -13.84 -6.12
N PRO A 123 -3.74 -14.52 -5.37
CA PRO A 123 -4.78 -15.37 -5.95
C PRO A 123 -5.95 -14.52 -6.49
N VAL A 124 -5.64 -13.62 -7.42
CA VAL A 124 -6.59 -12.79 -8.15
C VAL A 124 -6.54 -13.22 -9.61
N SER A 125 -7.68 -13.59 -10.21
CA SER A 125 -7.71 -13.99 -11.62
C SER A 125 -7.36 -12.80 -12.52
N ASP A 126 -6.43 -13.03 -13.47
CA ASP A 126 -6.05 -12.08 -14.52
C ASP A 126 -7.14 -11.89 -15.57
N VAL A 127 -8.15 -12.77 -15.57
CA VAL A 127 -9.20 -12.78 -16.59
C VAL A 127 -10.57 -12.73 -15.93
N THR A 128 -11.38 -11.74 -16.30
CA THR A 128 -12.80 -11.71 -15.91
C THR A 128 -13.56 -12.85 -16.59
N PRO A 129 -14.74 -13.27 -16.09
CA PRO A 129 -15.60 -14.23 -16.80
C PRO A 129 -15.92 -13.82 -18.25
N LYS A 130 -15.80 -12.52 -18.56
CA LYS A 130 -15.97 -11.93 -19.91
C LYS A 130 -14.65 -11.82 -20.70
N LYS A 131 -13.63 -12.59 -20.36
CA LYS A 131 -12.30 -12.63 -21.02
C LYS A 131 -11.50 -11.31 -21.07
N ARG A 132 -11.91 -10.27 -20.32
CA ARG A 132 -11.11 -9.03 -20.21
C ARG A 132 -9.94 -9.22 -19.26
N GLN A 133 -8.75 -8.79 -19.69
CA GLN A 133 -7.52 -8.73 -18.90
C GLN A 133 -7.68 -7.78 -17.71
N ARG A 134 -7.20 -8.18 -16.53
CA ARG A 134 -7.22 -7.38 -15.31
C ARG A 134 -5.82 -6.87 -14.98
N ARG A 135 -5.72 -5.56 -14.78
CA ARG A 135 -4.56 -4.92 -14.15
C ARG A 135 -4.75 -4.98 -12.63
N LYS A 136 -4.13 -5.97 -11.99
CA LYS A 136 -4.34 -6.31 -10.56
C LYS A 136 -4.07 -5.14 -9.61
N ASP A 137 -3.08 -4.32 -9.93
CA ASP A 137 -2.69 -3.10 -9.23
C ASP A 137 -3.73 -1.98 -9.31
N GLN A 138 -4.44 -1.89 -10.44
CA GLN A 138 -5.50 -0.89 -10.69
C GLN A 138 -6.85 -1.31 -10.11
N LEU A 139 -7.02 -2.58 -9.73
CA LEU A 139 -8.23 -3.03 -9.04
C LEU A 139 -8.36 -2.32 -7.70
N LYS A 140 -9.59 -1.96 -7.34
CA LYS A 140 -9.88 -1.53 -5.97
C LYS A 140 -9.46 -2.61 -4.98
N TRP A 141 -8.82 -2.22 -3.88
CA TRP A 141 -8.34 -3.18 -2.87
C TRP A 141 -9.50 -4.04 -2.32
N SER A 142 -10.68 -3.45 -2.18
CA SER A 142 -11.90 -4.12 -1.71
C SER A 142 -12.37 -5.20 -2.70
N THR A 143 -12.32 -4.91 -4.00
CA THR A 143 -12.60 -5.86 -5.08
C THR A 143 -11.56 -6.99 -5.10
N ALA A 144 -10.27 -6.68 -5.00
CA ALA A 144 -9.21 -7.67 -4.96
C ALA A 144 -9.42 -8.66 -3.80
N LEU A 145 -9.70 -8.14 -2.60
CA LEU A 145 -10.02 -8.97 -1.43
C LEU A 145 -11.24 -9.87 -1.64
N ASN A 146 -12.30 -9.35 -2.25
CA ASN A 146 -13.50 -10.14 -2.54
C ASN A 146 -13.22 -11.27 -3.53
N VAL A 147 -12.36 -11.05 -4.53
CA VAL A 147 -11.92 -12.10 -5.46
C VAL A 147 -11.11 -13.17 -4.71
N ILE A 148 -10.17 -12.78 -3.85
CA ILE A 148 -9.39 -13.74 -3.04
C ILE A 148 -10.31 -14.59 -2.17
N ARG A 149 -11.30 -13.96 -1.52
CA ARG A 149 -12.30 -14.67 -0.69
C ARG A 149 -13.17 -15.61 -1.51
N ALA A 150 -13.59 -15.21 -2.71
CA ALA A 150 -14.37 -16.06 -3.61
C ALA A 150 -13.56 -17.28 -4.04
N ASN A 151 -12.29 -17.09 -4.41
CA ASN A 151 -11.40 -18.17 -4.82
C ASN A 151 -11.20 -19.21 -3.71
N ARG A 152 -11.00 -18.76 -2.46
CA ARG A 152 -10.91 -19.67 -1.29
C ARG A 152 -12.16 -20.51 -1.08
N ARG A 153 -13.35 -19.91 -1.28
CA ARG A 153 -14.64 -20.63 -1.16
C ARG A 153 -14.80 -21.69 -2.24
N VAL A 154 -14.31 -21.43 -3.44
CA VAL A 154 -14.33 -22.41 -4.53
C VAL A 154 -13.36 -23.55 -4.22
N SER A 155 -12.11 -23.24 -3.84
CA SER A 155 -11.12 -24.26 -3.47
C SER A 155 -11.60 -25.18 -2.34
N ALA A 156 -12.26 -24.64 -1.31
CA ALA A 156 -12.80 -25.42 -0.19
C ALA A 156 -14.02 -26.28 -0.53
N ARG A 157 -14.64 -26.11 -1.71
CA ARG A 157 -15.76 -26.94 -2.19
C ARG A 157 -15.31 -28.05 -3.13
N THR A 158 -14.11 -27.95 -3.70
CA THR A 158 -13.59 -28.86 -4.72
C THR A 158 -12.50 -29.81 -4.18
N GLY A 159 -11.95 -29.52 -3.00
CA GLY A 159 -11.04 -30.42 -2.27
C GLY A 159 -11.76 -31.10 -1.11
#